data_AF-A0A963AKF5-F1
#
_entry.id   AF-A0A963AKF5-F1
#
_cell.length_a   1.000
_cell.length_b   1.000
_cell.length_c   1.000
_cell.angle_alpha   90.00
_cell.angle_beta   90.00
_cell.angle_gamma   90.00
#
_symmetry.space_group_name_H-M   'P 1'
#
loop_
_entity.id
_entity.type
_entity.pdbx_description
1 polymer ?
#
loop_
_entity_poly.entity_id
_entity_poly.type
_entity_poly.pdbx_seq_one_letter_code
_entity_poly.pdbx_strand_id
1 'polypeptide(L)' 'EEVVIKPLGSMLQGLEGMAGATITGDGKIALILDIPGLMRKYASRY' A
#
# COMPACT_ATOMS: atom_id res chain seq x y z
N GLU A 1 16.98 -14.63 -1.46
CA GLU A 1 15.74 -14.57 -2.27
C GLU A 1 15.66 -13.20 -2.92
N GLU A 2 15.44 -13.16 -4.22
CA GLU A 2 15.28 -11.92 -4.98
C GLU A 2 13.78 -11.64 -5.13
N VAL A 3 13.31 -10.54 -4.52
CA VAL A 3 11.89 -10.18 -4.56
C VAL A 3 11.66 -9.33 -5.81
N VAL A 4 11.03 -9.91 -6.82
CA VAL A 4 10.59 -9.16 -7.99
C VAL A 4 9.37 -8.34 -7.59
N ILE A 5 9.52 -7.02 -7.56
CA ILE A 5 8.46 -6.06 -7.27
C ILE A 5 7.76 -5.72 -8.59
N LYS A 6 6.51 -6.14 -8.75
CA LYS A 6 5.64 -5.73 -9.86
C LYS A 6 4.55 -4.78 -9.36
N PRO A 7 4.39 -3.59 -9.96
CA PRO A 7 3.33 -2.67 -9.54
C PRO A 7 1.97 -3.32 -9.79
N LEU A 8 1.20 -3.54 -8.72
CA LEU A 8 -0.25 -3.66 -8.85
C LEU A 8 -0.70 -2.26 -9.20
N GLY A 9 -1.03 -2.04 -10.48
CA GLY A 9 -1.17 -0.72 -11.10
C GLY A 9 -2.17 0.22 -10.42
N SER A 10 -2.51 1.31 -11.11
CA SER A 10 -3.44 2.40 -10.73
C SER A 10 -4.74 2.02 -9.99
N MET A 11 -5.12 0.74 -9.95
CA MET A 11 -6.21 0.17 -9.17
C MET A 11 -6.12 0.40 -7.64
N LEU A 12 -4.93 0.66 -7.09
CA LEU A 12 -4.76 1.05 -5.67
C LEU A 12 -4.35 2.51 -5.49
N GLN A 13 -4.18 3.27 -6.58
CA GLN A 13 -3.98 4.71 -6.49
C GLN A 13 -5.30 5.38 -6.14
N GLY A 14 -5.30 6.20 -5.09
CA GLY A 14 -6.46 7.00 -4.66
C GLY A 14 -7.21 6.44 -3.45
N LEU A 15 -6.82 5.28 -2.91
CA LEU A 15 -7.31 4.82 -1.61
C LEU A 15 -6.62 5.60 -0.49
N GLU A 16 -7.37 6.42 0.23
CA GLU A 16 -6.88 7.21 1.35
C GLU A 16 -6.25 6.31 2.44
N GLY A 17 -4.96 6.54 2.74
CA GLY A 17 -4.15 5.71 3.64
C GLY A 17 -3.30 4.63 2.93
N MET A 18 -3.41 4.49 1.60
CA MET A 18 -2.55 3.62 0.79
C MET A 18 -1.73 4.40 -0.22
N ALA A 19 -0.45 4.05 -0.34
CA ALA A 19 0.45 4.56 -1.37
C ALA A 19 0.52 3.62 -2.60
N GLY A 20 0.17 2.33 -2.44
CA GLY A 20 0.09 1.35 -3.52
C GLY A 20 0.20 -0.09 -3.03
N ALA A 21 0.44 -1.03 -3.96
CA ALA A 21 0.85 -2.39 -3.62
C ALA A 21 1.74 -3.01 -4.69
N THR A 22 2.44 -4.07 -4.32
CA THR A 22 3.28 -4.87 -5.21
C THR A 22 3.02 -6.36 -5.04
N ILE A 23 3.31 -7.13 -6.08
CA ILE A 23 3.48 -8.58 -5.97
C ILE A 23 4.97 -8.83 -5.67
N THR A 24 5.26 -9.78 -4.79
CA THR A 24 6.62 -10.23 -4.43
C THR A 24 7.05 -11.43 -5.28
N GLY A 25 8.35 -11.77 -5.27
CA GLY A 25 8.89 -12.90 -6.05
C GLY A 25 8.29 -14.27 -5.70
N ASP A 26 7.74 -14.42 -4.50
CA ASP A 26 7.03 -15.62 -4.00
C ASP A 26 5.51 -15.57 -4.23
N GLY A 27 5.00 -14.58 -4.97
CA GLY A 27 3.60 -14.46 -5.36
C GLY A 27 2.68 -13.85 -4.29
N LYS A 28 3.22 -13.40 -3.15
CA LYS A 28 2.43 -12.66 -2.16
C LYS A 28 2.17 -11.23 -2.61
N ILE A 29 1.13 -10.62 -2.02
CA ILE A 29 0.84 -9.20 -2.19
C ILE A 29 1.38 -8.45 -0.97
N ALA A 30 2.17 -7.40 -1.22
CA ALA A 30 2.62 -6.46 -0.21
C ALA A 30 1.99 -5.09 -0.45
N LEU A 31 1.36 -4.53 0.58
CA LEU A 31 0.75 -3.20 0.55
C LEU A 31 1.76 -2.14 1.00
N ILE A 32 1.72 -0.97 0.35
CA ILE A 32 2.47 0.23 0.75
C ILE A 32 1.49 1.20 1.38
N LEU A 33 1.70 1.53 2.65
CA LEU A 33 0.79 2.36 3.44
C LEU A 33 1.29 3.81 3.53
N ASP A 34 0.37 4.77 3.39
CA ASP A 34 0.61 6.19 3.69
C ASP A 34 0.20 6.46 5.15
N ILE A 35 1.17 6.38 6.06
CA ILE A 35 0.94 6.57 7.49
C ILE A 35 0.35 7.96 7.81
N PRO A 36 0.86 9.07 7.26
CA PRO A 36 0.21 10.37 7.39
C PRO A 36 -1.28 10.37 6.98
N GLY A 37 -1.64 9.77 5.85
CA GLY A 37 -3.03 9.62 5.41
C GLY A 37 -3.88 8.79 6.37
N LEU A 38 -3.31 7.68 6.86
CA LEU A 38 -3.95 6.81 7.84
C LEU A 38 -4.23 7.56 9.16
N MET A 39 -3.26 8.33 9.64
CA MET A 39 -3.41 9.14 10.85
C MET A 39 -4.47 10.21 10.68
N ARG A 40 -4.51 10.94 9.55
CA ARG A 40 -5.59 11.91 9.30
C ARG A 40 -6.99 11.28 9.32
N LYS A 41 -7.12 10.06 8.80
CA LYS A 41 -8.40 9.35 8.73
C LYS A 41 -8.88 8.80 10.07
N TYR A 42 -7.96 8.29 10.89
CA TYR A 42 -8.32 7.55 12.11
C TYR A 42 -7.96 8.25 13.42
N ALA A 43 -6.97 9.13 13.44
CA ALA A 43 -6.53 9.81 14.67
C ALA A 43 -7.48 10.93 15.12
N SER A 44 -8.30 11.49 14.22
CA SER A 44 -9.31 12.50 14.57
C SER A 44 -10.48 11.95 15.42
N ARG A 45 -10.49 10.64 15.70
CA ARG A 45 -11.54 9.96 16.47
C ARG A 45 -11.21 9.77 17.95
N TYR A 46 -10.07 10.28 18.42
CA TYR A 46 -9.64 10.27 19.82
C TYR A 46 -9.39 11.70 20.31
#